data_AF-A0A7W1YTJ3-F1
#
_entry.id   AF-A0A7W1YTJ3-F1
#
_cell.length_a   1.000
_cell.length_b   1.000
_cell.length_c   1.000
_cell.angle_alpha   90.00
_cell.angle_beta   90.00
_cell.angle_gamma   90.00
#
_symmetry.space_group_name_H-M   'P 1'
#
loop_
_entity.id
_entity.type
_entity.pdbx_description
1 polymer ?
#
loop_
_entity_poly.entity_id
_entity_poly.type
_entity_poly.pdbx_seq_one_letter_code
_entity_poly.pdbx_strand_id
1 'polypeptide(L)' 'MCRLLAYLGPAVSLDSLLFVPEHSLVRQSYAPRHQHHGRVNADGFGVGWYDHGVRPEPA' A
#
# COMPACT_ATOMS: atom_id res chain seq x y z
N MET A 1 -6.89 3.14 -13.15
CA MET A 1 -7.20 2.09 -12.16
C MET A 1 -6.13 2.15 -11.10
N CYS A 2 -6.47 1.83 -9.85
CA CYS A 2 -5.55 1.91 -8.72
C CYS A 2 -5.30 0.52 -8.13
N ARG A 3 -4.31 0.42 -7.24
CA ARG A 3 -4.03 -0.77 -6.42
C ARG A 3 -4.16 -0.39 -4.96
N LEU A 4 -4.75 -1.26 -4.16
CA LEU A 4 -5.03 -1.04 -2.74
C LEU A 4 -4.43 -2.17 -1.92
N LEU A 5 -3.94 -1.83 -0.73
CA LEU A 5 -3.48 -2.76 0.29
C LEU A 5 -4.03 -2.28 1.62
N ALA A 6 -4.55 -3.21 2.43
CA ALA A 6 -4.99 -2.96 3.79
C ALA A 6 -4.39 -4.03 4.71
N TYR A 7 -4.07 -3.63 5.93
CA TYR A 7 -3.50 -4.51 6.94
C TYR A 7 -4.23 -4.30 8.27
N LEU A 8 -4.60 -5.40 8.92
CA LEU A 8 -5.17 -5.42 10.26
C LEU A 8 -4.50 -6.55 11.03
N GLY A 9 -3.77 -6.21 12.08
CA GLY A 9 -2.97 -7.16 12.83
C GLY A 9 -2.01 -6.46 13.80
N PRO A 10 -1.00 -7.19 14.32
CA PRO A 10 0.07 -6.62 15.14
C PRO A 10 0.76 -5.42 14.47
N ALA A 11 1.40 -4.55 15.25
CA ALA A 11 2.14 -3.43 14.67
C ALA A 11 3.23 -3.92 13.70
N VAL A 12 3.25 -3.35 12.49
CA VAL A 12 4.23 -3.65 11.43
C VAL A 12 4.69 -2.36 10.78
N SER A 13 5.90 -2.37 10.21
CA SER A 13 6.40 -1.23 9.44
C SER A 13 5.71 -1.15 8.08
N LEU A 14 5.50 0.08 7.57
CA LEU A 14 5.02 0.28 6.20
C LEU A 14 5.97 -0.35 5.17
N ASP A 15 7.28 -0.37 5.44
CA ASP A 15 8.28 -0.99 4.57
C ASP A 15 7.97 -2.48 4.29
N SER A 16 7.60 -3.22 5.34
CA SER A 16 7.26 -4.63 5.25
C SER A 16 6.02 -4.93 4.41
N LEU A 17 5.14 -3.93 4.22
CA LEU A 17 3.92 -4.04 3.42
C LEU A 17 4.09 -3.47 2.00
N LEU A 18 4.80 -2.34 1.88
CA LEU A 18 4.83 -1.52 0.67
C LEU A 18 6.00 -1.84 -0.26
N PHE A 19 7.14 -2.29 0.28
CA PHE A 19 8.39 -2.42 -0.48
C PHE A 19 8.94 -3.85 -0.48
N VAL A 20 9.03 -4.48 0.69
CA VAL A 20 9.72 -5.77 0.88
C VAL A 20 9.11 -6.94 0.09
N PRO A 21 7.78 -7.11 -0.02
CA PRO A 21 7.23 -8.27 -0.73
C PRO A 21 7.66 -8.31 -2.21
N GLU A 22 7.92 -9.50 -2.75
CA GLU A 22 8.33 -9.66 -4.16
C GLU A 22 7.31 -9.03 -5.14
N HIS A 23 6.02 -9.04 -4.77
CA HIS A 23 4.93 -8.43 -5.51
C HIS A 23 4.31 -7.26 -4.75
N SER A 24 5.16 -6.45 -4.12
CA SER A 24 4.78 -5.30 -3.29
C SER A 24 3.92 -4.27 -4.03
N LEU A 25 3.24 -3.42 -3.26
CA LEU A 25 2.42 -2.35 -3.82
C LEU A 25 3.25 -1.39 -4.69
N VAL A 26 4.50 -1.14 -4.30
CA VAL A 26 5.45 -0.35 -5.09
C VAL A 26 5.77 -1.03 -6.41
N ARG A 27 6.02 -2.35 -6.44
CA ARG A 27 6.22 -3.06 -7.72
C ARG A 27 4.97 -3.01 -8.59
N GLN A 28 3.79 -3.13 -7.99
CA GLN A 28 2.52 -3.02 -8.72
C GLN A 28 2.28 -1.62 -9.31
N SER A 29 3.02 -0.58 -8.88
CA SER A 29 2.93 0.75 -9.49
C SER A 29 3.44 0.76 -10.94
N TYR A 30 4.45 -0.03 -11.28
CA TYR A 30 5.03 -0.08 -12.63
C TYR A 30 4.93 -1.44 -13.33
N ALA A 31 4.66 -2.53 -12.58
CA ALA A 31 4.54 -3.89 -13.12
C ALA A 31 3.36 -4.68 -12.49
N PRO A 32 2.11 -4.22 -12.63
CA PRO A 32 0.95 -4.94 -12.10
C PRO A 32 0.66 -6.21 -12.93
N ARG A 33 0.51 -7.35 -12.25
CA ARG A 33 0.32 -8.66 -12.93
C ARG A 33 -1.13 -8.92 -13.37
N HIS A 34 -2.11 -8.47 -12.57
CA HIS A 34 -3.53 -8.80 -12.75
C HIS A 34 -4.40 -7.55 -12.99
N GLN A 35 -3.82 -6.48 -13.54
CA GLN A 35 -4.53 -5.24 -13.84
C GLN A 35 -5.02 -5.26 -15.28
N HIS A 36 -6.35 -5.18 -15.46
CA HIS A 36 -6.97 -5.21 -16.79
C HIS A 36 -7.02 -3.85 -17.49
N HIS A 37 -7.05 -2.74 -16.73
CA HIS A 37 -7.14 -1.39 -17.30
C HIS A 37 -6.07 -0.48 -16.69
N GLY A 38 -5.39 0.30 -17.54
CA GLY A 38 -4.22 1.11 -17.16
C GLY A 38 -2.93 0.27 -17.11
N ARG A 39 -1.86 0.76 -17.73
CA ARG A 39 -0.56 0.03 -17.80
C ARG A 39 0.24 0.13 -16.51
N VAL A 40 0.09 1.24 -15.79
CA VAL A 40 0.81 1.59 -14.57
C VAL A 40 -0.12 2.34 -13.61
N ASN A 41 0.32 2.49 -12.35
CA ASN A 41 -0.31 3.28 -11.30
C ASN A 41 0.73 4.31 -10.81
N ALA A 42 1.11 5.26 -11.67
CA ALA A 42 2.23 6.17 -11.44
C ALA A 42 1.81 7.61 -11.10
N ASP A 43 0.50 7.89 -11.06
CA ASP A 43 -0.06 9.23 -10.88
C ASP A 43 -0.15 9.68 -9.40
N GLY A 44 0.52 8.95 -8.50
CA GLY A 44 0.55 9.21 -7.06
C GLY A 44 0.08 8.03 -6.22
N PHE A 45 0.40 8.07 -4.93
CA PHE A 45 -0.09 7.11 -3.93
C PHE A 45 -0.28 7.80 -2.57
N GLY A 46 -1.01 7.14 -1.68
CA GLY A 46 -1.23 7.59 -0.31
C GLY A 46 -1.19 6.41 0.65
N VAL A 47 -0.90 6.72 1.92
CA VAL A 47 -0.88 5.75 3.01
C VAL A 47 -1.56 6.39 4.21
N GLY A 48 -2.43 5.64 4.87
CA GLY A 48 -3.02 6.00 6.15
C GLY A 48 -2.80 4.86 7.13
N TRP A 49 -2.60 5.19 8.40
CA TRP A 49 -2.44 4.21 9.48
C TRP A 49 -3.06 4.74 10.76
N TYR A 50 -3.30 3.83 11.69
CA TYR A 50 -3.74 4.18 13.04
C TYR A 50 -2.56 4.19 13.98
N ASP A 51 -2.38 5.30 14.68
CA ASP A 51 -1.52 5.38 15.85
C ASP A 51 -2.39 5.44 17.11
N HIS A 52 -2.82 4.25 17.57
CA HIS A 52 -3.69 4.10 18.73
C HIS A 52 -3.06 4.64 20.04
N GLY A 53 -1.74 4.89 20.07
CA GLY A 53 -1.07 5.52 21.21
C GLY A 53 -1.20 7.05 21.23
N VAL A 54 -1.52 7.67 20.09
CA VAL A 54 -1.60 9.13 19.92
C VAL A 54 -3.05 9.60 19.77
N ARG A 55 -3.84 8.99 18.89
CA ARG A 55 -5.24 9.38 18.63
C ARG A 55 -6.07 8.26 18.00
N PRO A 56 -7.42 8.30 18.11
CA PRO A 56 -8.27 7.24 17.55
C PRO A 56 -8.49 7.37 16.04
N GLU A 57 -8.33 8.56 15.44
CA GLU A 57 -8.45 8.74 13.99
C GLU A 57 -7.17 8.34 13.24
N PRO A 58 -7.27 7.98 11.94
CA PRO A 58 -6.09 7.77 11.10
C PRO A 58 -5.22 9.02 11.03
N ALA A 59 -3.91 8.80 10.92
CA ALA A 59 -2.92 9.81 10.53
C ALA A 59 -3.06 10.19 9.05
#